data_AF-A0A7C1UIU8-F1
#
_entry.id   AF-A0A7C1UIU8-F1
#
_cell.length_a   1.000
_cell.length_b   1.000
_cell.length_c   1.000
_cell.angle_alpha   90.00
_cell.angle_beta   90.00
_cell.angle_gamma   90.00
#
_symmetry.space_group_name_H-M   'P 1'
#
loop_
_entity.id
_entity.type
_entity.pdbx_description
1 polymer ?
#
loop_
_entity_poly.entity_id
_entity_poly.type
_entity_poly.pdbx_seq_one_letter_code
_entity_poly.pdbx_strand_id
1 'polypeptide(L)' 'MRSVRGKAVLIPVMAVLLASVAFAVPSVNPSAAAAEAAPAGWAWNFQPAGSPTPEGFTPDSGAPYNPTTGYGWTALDA' A
#
# COMPACT_ATOMS: atom_id res chain seq x y z
N MET A 1 -15.41 -61.00 34.02
CA MET A 1 -16.01 -61.94 33.05
C MET A 1 -16.69 -61.13 31.94
N ARG A 2 -16.47 -61.51 30.67
CA ARG A 2 -16.91 -60.83 29.45
C ARG A 2 -18.41 -61.05 29.17
N SER A 3 -19.09 -60.07 28.59
CA SER A 3 -19.97 -60.32 27.44
C SER A 3 -20.20 -59.04 26.62
N VAL A 4 -20.07 -59.18 25.31
CA VAL A 4 -20.20 -58.18 24.24
C VAL A 4 -21.46 -58.53 23.45
N ARG A 5 -22.24 -57.53 22.99
CA ARG A 5 -23.08 -57.45 21.76
C ARG A 5 -24.09 -56.29 21.96
N GLY A 6 -24.38 -55.41 21.00
CA GLY A 6 -24.10 -55.37 19.58
C GLY A 6 -24.35 -53.97 18.99
N LYS A 7 -23.89 -53.80 17.76
CA LYS A 7 -23.94 -52.56 16.97
C LYS A 7 -25.37 -52.18 16.58
N ALA A 8 -25.69 -50.90 16.65
CA ALA A 8 -26.61 -50.25 15.72
C ALA A 8 -26.00 -48.91 15.32
N VAL A 9 -25.47 -48.88 14.09
CA VAL A 9 -25.01 -47.68 13.40
C VAL A 9 -26.24 -46.84 13.07
N LEU A 10 -26.25 -45.58 13.51
CA LEU A 10 -27.20 -44.58 13.03
C LEU A 10 -26.40 -43.32 12.70
N ILE A 11 -25.96 -43.21 11.45
CA ILE A 11 -25.52 -41.96 10.85
C ILE A 11 -26.79 -41.25 10.38
N PRO A 12 -27.06 -40.04 10.86
CA PRO A 12 -27.39 -39.00 9.88
C PRO A 12 -26.79 -37.63 10.22
N VAL A 13 -26.26 -36.98 9.18
CA VAL A 13 -26.49 -35.57 8.91
C VAL A 13 -25.92 -34.59 9.95
N MET A 14 -24.60 -34.42 9.98
CA MET A 14 -24.04 -33.08 10.19
C MET A 14 -22.81 -32.95 9.30
N ALA A 15 -23.15 -32.72 8.04
CA ALA A 15 -22.25 -32.31 7.00
C ALA A 15 -21.42 -31.12 7.50
N VAL A 16 -20.10 -31.27 7.36
CA VAL A 16 -19.25 -30.18 6.89
C VAL A 16 -19.23 -28.96 7.83
N LEU A 17 -18.60 -29.11 9.01
CA LEU A 17 -17.95 -27.95 9.62
C LEU A 17 -16.66 -27.69 8.82
N LEU A 18 -16.83 -26.97 7.71
CA LEU A 18 -15.76 -26.46 6.89
C LEU A 18 -14.88 -25.58 7.79
N ALA A 19 -13.70 -26.07 8.15
CA ALA A 19 -12.70 -25.27 8.82
C ALA A 19 -12.33 -24.11 7.89
N SER A 20 -12.86 -22.92 8.16
CA SER A 20 -12.46 -21.69 7.49
C SER A 20 -10.99 -21.45 7.85
N VAL A 21 -10.10 -21.79 6.92
CA VAL A 21 -8.72 -21.30 6.95
C VAL A 21 -8.81 -19.78 6.83
N ALA A 22 -8.59 -19.09 7.94
CA ALA A 22 -8.39 -17.66 7.94
C ALA A 22 -7.15 -17.37 7.09
N PHE A 23 -7.37 -16.98 5.83
CA PHE A 23 -6.33 -16.39 5.02
C PHE A 23 -5.94 -15.07 5.68
N ALA A 24 -4.86 -15.07 6.45
CA ALA A 24 -4.17 -13.87 6.86
C ALA A 24 -3.65 -13.20 5.58
N VAL A 25 -4.39 -12.25 5.04
CA VAL A 25 -3.87 -11.36 4.00
C VAL A 25 -2.80 -10.53 4.71
N PRO A 26 -1.51 -10.62 4.32
CA PRO A 26 -0.52 -9.70 4.87
C PRO A 26 -0.97 -8.29 4.49
N SER A 27 -1.27 -7.48 5.51
CA SER A 27 -1.44 -6.04 5.31
C SER A 27 -0.08 -5.53 4.85
N VAL A 28 0.06 -5.35 3.53
CA VAL A 28 1.15 -4.55 3.00
C VAL A 28 0.90 -3.14 3.52
N ASN A 29 1.73 -2.72 4.47
CA ASN A 29 1.78 -1.35 4.90
C ASN A 29 2.75 -0.67 3.93
N PRO A 30 2.29 0.06 2.89
CA PRO A 30 3.19 0.72 1.93
C PRO A 30 4.02 1.84 2.60
N SER A 31 3.78 2.11 3.88
CA SER A 31 4.41 3.17 4.66
C SER A 31 5.62 2.70 5.49
N ALA A 32 6.26 1.58 5.15
CA ALA A 32 7.62 1.33 5.63
C ALA A 32 8.57 2.08 4.70
N ALA A 33 9.02 3.26 5.15
CA ALA A 33 9.93 4.16 4.45
C ALA A 33 10.99 3.38 3.66
N ALA A 34 10.79 3.26 2.36
CA ALA A 34 11.90 3.04 1.47
C ALA A 34 12.85 4.21 1.71
N ALA A 35 14.11 3.95 2.03
CA ALA A 35 15.14 4.93 1.78
C ALA A 35 15.10 5.16 0.26
N GLU A 36 14.33 6.15 -0.14
CA GLU A 36 14.07 6.46 -1.53
C GLU A 36 15.40 6.89 -2.10
N ALA A 37 16.01 6.02 -2.91
CA ALA A 37 17.27 6.34 -3.56
C ALA A 37 17.10 7.68 -4.26
N ALA A 38 18.05 8.61 -4.03
CA ALA A 38 17.97 9.93 -4.63
C ALA A 38 17.72 9.78 -6.14
N PRO A 39 16.80 10.56 -6.71
CA PRO A 39 16.33 10.34 -8.06
C PRO A 39 17.49 10.51 -9.05
N ALA A 40 17.63 9.55 -9.96
CA ALA A 40 18.61 9.64 -11.05
C ALA A 40 18.05 10.54 -12.16
N GLY A 41 18.41 11.83 -12.15
CA GLY A 41 18.01 12.80 -13.17
C GLY A 41 17.35 14.05 -12.59
N TRP A 42 16.49 14.70 -13.39
CA TRP A 42 15.71 15.85 -12.91
C TRP A 42 14.53 15.39 -12.09
N ALA A 43 14.47 15.84 -10.85
CA ALA A 43 13.42 15.49 -9.92
C ALA A 43 12.82 16.73 -9.26
N TRP A 44 11.49 16.71 -9.15
CA TRP A 44 10.69 17.80 -8.65
C TRP A 44 9.89 17.34 -7.44
N ASN A 45 9.94 18.11 -6.36
CA ASN A 45 9.14 17.89 -5.17
C ASN A 45 8.04 18.96 -5.10
N PHE A 46 6.81 18.57 -5.43
CA PHE A 46 5.64 19.45 -5.35
C PHE A 46 5.17 19.54 -3.90
N GLN A 47 5.32 20.71 -3.29
CA GLN A 47 5.08 20.91 -1.86
C GLN A 47 4.68 22.35 -1.53
N PRO A 48 4.06 22.62 -0.37
CA PRO A 48 3.87 23.98 0.11
C PRO A 48 5.19 24.75 0.28
N ALA A 49 5.13 26.08 0.16
CA ALA A 49 6.29 26.92 0.42
C ALA A 49 6.77 26.76 1.87
N GLY A 50 8.07 26.56 2.05
CA GLY A 50 8.69 26.37 3.37
C GLY A 50 8.69 24.94 3.91
N SER A 51 8.13 23.98 3.18
CA SER A 51 8.27 22.56 3.51
C SER A 51 9.70 22.06 3.27
N PRO A 52 10.19 21.10 4.11
CA PRO A 52 11.52 20.52 3.93
C PRO A 52 11.59 19.75 2.60
N THR A 53 12.64 20.00 1.84
CA THR A 53 12.85 19.35 0.54
C THR A 53 13.74 18.13 0.72
N PRO A 54 13.33 16.93 0.26
CA PRO A 54 14.20 15.77 0.24
C PRO A 54 15.47 16.01 -0.59
N GLU A 55 16.56 15.36 -0.20
CA GLU A 55 17.83 15.44 -0.93
C GLU A 55 17.67 14.94 -2.37
N GLY A 56 18.27 15.67 -3.32
CA GLY A 56 18.21 15.34 -4.75
C GLY A 56 16.95 15.84 -5.48
N PHE A 57 16.02 16.49 -4.79
CA PHE A 57 14.83 17.09 -5.41
C PHE A 57 14.92 18.62 -5.46
N THR A 58 14.37 19.21 -6.54
CA THR A 58 14.11 20.64 -6.63
C THR A 58 12.72 20.94 -6.07
N PRO A 59 12.56 21.89 -5.13
CA PRO A 59 11.24 22.25 -4.62
C PRO A 59 10.42 23.00 -5.67
N ASP A 60 9.15 22.63 -5.81
CA ASP A 60 8.16 23.40 -6.56
C ASP A 60 6.93 23.64 -5.68
N SER A 61 6.61 24.92 -5.47
CA SER A 61 5.45 25.36 -4.67
C SER A 61 4.40 26.09 -5.50
N GLY A 62 4.33 25.85 -6.81
CA GLY A 62 3.35 26.49 -7.70
C GLY A 62 3.83 27.81 -8.32
N ALA A 63 5.15 28.01 -8.46
CA ALA A 63 5.66 29.26 -9.02
C ALA A 63 5.33 29.41 -10.52
N PRO A 64 4.96 30.60 -11.02
CA PRO A 64 4.73 30.80 -12.45
C PRO A 64 5.99 30.52 -13.27
N TYR A 65 5.83 30.14 -14.53
CA TYR A 65 6.94 29.95 -15.45
C TYR A 65 7.87 31.17 -15.47
N ASN A 66 9.16 30.93 -15.24
CA ASN A 66 10.19 31.96 -15.28
C ASN A 66 11.25 31.59 -16.34
N PRO A 67 11.46 32.43 -17.38
CA PRO A 67 12.42 32.13 -18.45
C PRO A 67 13.88 32.13 -17.98
N THR A 68 14.20 32.77 -16.85
CA THR A 68 15.54 32.74 -16.25
C THR A 68 15.84 31.40 -15.60
N THR A 69 14.88 30.78 -14.92
CA THR A 69 15.05 29.45 -14.31
C THR A 69 14.72 28.32 -15.28
N GLY A 70 13.94 28.61 -16.33
CA GLY A 70 13.58 27.68 -17.39
C GLY A 70 12.42 26.74 -17.07
N TYR A 71 11.72 26.94 -15.95
CA TYR A 71 10.61 26.09 -15.51
C TYR A 71 9.56 26.89 -14.71
N GLY A 72 8.40 26.27 -14.48
CA GLY A 72 7.30 26.76 -13.66
C GLY A 72 5.94 26.49 -14.31
N TRP A 73 4.87 26.93 -13.64
CA TRP A 73 3.50 26.66 -14.05
C TRP A 73 3.00 27.69 -15.06
N THR A 74 2.28 27.24 -16.08
CA THR A 74 1.49 28.09 -16.97
C THR A 74 0.01 27.97 -16.60
N ALA A 75 -0.74 29.05 -16.80
CA ALA A 75 -2.19 28.97 -16.63
C ALA A 75 -2.74 27.95 -17.64
N LEU A 76 -3.71 27.15 -17.22
CA LEU A 76 -4.52 26.41 -18.18
C LEU A 76 -5.42 27.43 -18.87
N ASP A 77 -5.17 27.70 -20.15
CA ASP A 77 -6.13 28.47 -20.95
C ASP A 77 -7.45 27.68 -20.96
N ALA A 78 -8.54 28.30 -20.49
CA ALA A 78 -9.86 27.69 -20.37
C ALA A 78 -10.62 27.65 -21.70
#